data_AF-A0A167I0Q7-F1
#
_entry.id   AF-A0A167I0Q7-F1
#
_cell.length_a   1.000
_cell.length_b   1.000
_cell.length_c   1.000
_cell.angle_alpha   90.00
_cell.angle_beta   90.00
_cell.angle_gamma   90.00
#
_symmetry.space_group_name_H-M   'P 1'
#
loop_
_entity.id
_entity.type
_entity.pdbx_description
1 polymer ?
#
loop_
_entity_poly.entity_id
_entity_poly.type
_entity_poly.pdbx_seq_one_letter_code
_entity_poly.pdbx_strand_id
1 'polypeptide(L)'
;FIHVFEPIEAGQTRGANLLLSMMQQMQSLSTLQNTTLQNAIINAMYAAVIESELDSEQAFQLISGESGADQMQKWMSYMGEYHSAANIRMNGARIPHLVPGEKLKFTQSTNANNGFTDLEASMLRFIASGFGMSYEQIARDYSKVNYSSARASFNESFRYTMGKRKVIAARFASLVFANWLEEALHRRILVAPRSRYNFYERREAWTRCEWIGAGRLSIDGLKEVKEAILRIESG
;
A
#
# COMPACT_ATOMS: atom_id res chain seq x y z
N PHE A 1 0.19 12.72 31.54
CA PHE A 1 0.50 12.42 30.13
C PHE A 1 1.63 11.40 30.10
N ILE A 2 1.44 10.25 29.44
CA ILE A 2 2.49 9.22 29.30
C ILE A 2 3.20 9.44 27.97
N HIS A 3 4.46 9.82 28.02
CA HIS A 3 5.29 10.05 26.83
C HIS A 3 6.23 8.87 26.63
N VAL A 4 6.01 8.10 25.56
CA VAL A 4 6.82 6.92 25.21
C VAL A 4 7.29 7.06 23.78
N PHE A 5 8.60 6.96 23.59
CA PHE A 5 9.24 6.91 22.29
C PHE A 5 10.52 6.09 22.39
N GLU A 6 11.03 5.67 21.24
CA GLU A 6 12.33 5.02 21.12
C GLU A 6 13.40 6.08 20.83
N PRO A 7 14.38 6.29 21.73
CA PRO A 7 15.49 7.20 21.49
C PRO A 7 16.48 6.53 20.53
N ILE A 8 16.80 7.21 19.44
CA ILE A 8 17.82 6.79 18.45
C ILE A 8 19.13 7.52 18.75
N GLU A 9 19.04 8.79 19.15
CA GLU A 9 20.19 9.66 19.44
C GLU A 9 20.21 10.12 20.89
N ALA A 10 21.41 10.46 21.39
CA ALA A 10 21.58 11.02 22.72
C ALA A 10 20.94 12.42 22.80
N GLY A 11 20.19 12.70 23.88
CA GLY A 11 19.51 13.99 24.07
C GLY A 11 18.19 14.16 23.32
N GLN A 12 17.72 13.14 22.60
CA GLN A 12 16.45 13.17 21.89
C GLN A 12 15.25 13.30 22.86
N THR A 13 14.42 14.33 22.67
CA THR A 13 13.26 14.63 23.53
C THR A 13 11.92 14.15 22.96
N ARG A 14 11.89 13.73 21.68
CA ARG A 14 10.69 13.25 20.98
C ARG A 14 11.05 12.13 20.00
N GLY A 15 10.12 11.22 19.75
CA GLY A 15 10.30 10.19 18.71
C GLY A 15 10.41 10.78 17.31
N ALA A 16 11.24 10.17 16.46
CA ALA A 16 11.25 10.44 15.03
C ALA A 16 10.13 9.64 14.35
N ASN A 17 9.49 10.23 13.33
CA ASN A 17 8.47 9.52 12.56
C ASN A 17 9.14 8.53 11.60
N LEU A 18 8.86 7.23 11.77
CA LEU A 18 9.35 6.16 10.90
C LEU A 18 8.90 6.35 9.44
N LEU A 19 7.72 6.91 9.22
CA LEU A 19 7.13 7.04 7.88
C LEU A 19 7.81 8.13 7.04
N LEU A 20 8.61 9.00 7.64
CA LEU A 20 9.14 10.19 6.97
C LEU A 20 10.03 9.83 5.77
N SER A 21 10.86 8.79 5.89
CA SER A 21 11.79 8.38 4.82
C SER A 21 11.10 7.75 3.61
N MET A 22 9.89 7.21 3.77
CA MET A 22 9.15 6.50 2.73
C MET A 22 7.88 7.23 2.26
N MET A 23 7.55 8.36 2.87
CA MET A 23 6.34 9.13 2.56
C MET A 23 6.24 9.49 1.08
N GLN A 24 7.33 9.98 0.49
CA GLN A 24 7.38 10.30 -0.94
C GLN A 24 7.11 9.08 -1.82
N GLN A 25 7.67 7.92 -1.45
CA GLN A 25 7.48 6.68 -2.19
C GLN A 25 6.04 6.18 -2.09
N MET A 26 5.42 6.27 -0.90
CA MET A 26 4.02 5.90 -0.70
C MET A 26 3.07 6.76 -1.54
N GLN A 27 3.30 8.07 -1.59
CA GLN A 27 2.52 8.98 -2.42
C GLN A 27 2.69 8.66 -3.91
N SER A 28 3.93 8.40 -4.34
CA SER A 28 4.26 8.10 -5.73
C SER A 28 3.61 6.78 -6.18
N LEU A 29 3.61 5.76 -5.31
CA LEU A 29 2.95 4.47 -5.55
C LEU A 29 1.44 4.65 -5.76
N SER A 30 0.76 5.40 -4.89
CA SER A 30 -0.68 5.67 -5.03
C SER A 30 -1.00 6.42 -6.32
N THR A 31 -0.20 7.44 -6.65
CA THR A 31 -0.37 8.20 -7.90
C THR A 31 -0.19 7.31 -9.12
N LEU A 32 0.82 6.43 -9.09
CA LEU A 32 1.12 5.50 -10.17
C LEU A 32 -0.02 4.49 -10.40
N GLN A 33 -0.56 3.89 -9.34
CA GLN A 33 -1.70 2.97 -9.46
C GLN A 33 -2.95 3.67 -10.03
N ASN A 34 -3.20 4.93 -9.62
CA ASN A 34 -4.32 5.71 -10.13
C ASN A 34 -4.15 6.07 -11.61
N THR A 35 -2.95 6.49 -12.02
CA THR A 35 -2.68 6.85 -13.43
C THR A 35 -2.71 5.63 -14.34
N THR A 36 -2.23 4.46 -13.89
CA THR A 36 -2.33 3.24 -14.69
C THR A 36 -3.76 2.76 -14.83
N LEU A 37 -4.56 2.83 -13.76
CA LEU A 37 -6.00 2.53 -13.83
C LEU A 37 -6.72 3.50 -14.77
N GLN A 38 -6.44 4.80 -14.67
CA GLN A 38 -7.01 5.80 -15.58
C GLN A 38 -6.61 5.55 -17.03
N ASN A 39 -5.34 5.26 -17.29
CA ASN A 39 -4.87 4.90 -18.63
C ASN A 39 -5.54 3.62 -19.14
N ALA A 40 -5.75 2.61 -18.29
CA ALA A 40 -6.47 1.40 -18.68
C ALA A 40 -7.93 1.69 -19.05
N ILE A 41 -8.61 2.56 -18.30
CA ILE A 41 -9.98 3.01 -18.62
C ILE A 41 -10.00 3.81 -19.93
N ILE A 42 -9.10 4.78 -20.08
CA ILE A 42 -8.96 5.60 -21.29
C ILE A 42 -8.70 4.71 -22.50
N ASN A 43 -7.75 3.79 -22.42
CA ASN A 43 -7.46 2.84 -23.50
C ASN A 43 -8.66 1.94 -23.83
N ALA A 44 -9.43 1.51 -22.82
CA ALA A 44 -10.66 0.76 -23.04
C ALA A 44 -11.76 1.61 -23.71
N MET A 45 -11.84 2.91 -23.39
CA MET A 45 -12.79 3.84 -23.99
C MET A 45 -12.41 4.25 -25.42
N TYR A 46 -11.14 4.53 -25.68
CA TYR A 46 -10.61 4.95 -26.99
C TYR A 46 -10.26 3.77 -27.91
N ALA A 47 -10.64 2.54 -27.55
CA ALA A 47 -10.36 1.36 -28.38
C ALA A 47 -10.90 1.49 -29.82
N ALA A 48 -11.88 2.36 -30.07
CA ALA A 48 -12.35 2.72 -31.40
C ALA A 48 -12.32 4.25 -31.56
N VAL A 49 -11.30 4.78 -32.23
CA VAL A 49 -11.29 6.18 -32.70
C VAL A 49 -11.72 6.17 -34.17
N ILE A 50 -12.62 7.09 -34.52
CA ILE A 50 -13.05 7.32 -35.89
C ILE A 50 -12.16 8.44 -36.46
N GLU A 51 -11.30 8.09 -37.41
CA GLU A 51 -10.53 9.07 -38.20
C GLU A 51 -11.40 9.49 -39.40
N SER A 52 -11.69 10.78 -39.54
CA SER A 52 -12.41 11.34 -40.69
C SER A 52 -11.41 12.03 -41.62
N GLU A 53 -11.34 11.59 -42.88
CA GLU A 53 -10.58 12.32 -43.90
C GLU A 53 -11.46 13.44 -44.46
N LEU A 54 -11.23 14.69 -44.03
CA LEU A 54 -11.73 15.83 -44.80
C LEU A 54 -10.90 15.96 -46.07
N ASP A 55 -11.57 15.96 -47.22
CA ASP A 55 -10.92 16.22 -48.50
C ASP A 55 -10.24 17.60 -48.47
N SER A 56 -9.01 17.66 -48.97
CA SER A 56 -8.10 18.82 -48.81
C SER A 56 -8.68 20.09 -49.44
N GLU A 57 -9.51 19.93 -50.46
CA GLU A 57 -10.20 21.01 -51.18
C GLU A 57 -11.38 21.59 -50.37
N GLN A 58 -12.10 20.76 -49.60
CA GLN A 58 -13.18 21.21 -48.72
C GLN A 58 -12.64 21.85 -47.44
N ALA A 59 -11.52 21.37 -46.91
CA ALA A 59 -10.83 21.98 -45.78
C ALA A 59 -10.30 23.39 -46.11
N PHE A 60 -9.83 23.62 -47.34
CA PHE A 60 -9.36 24.93 -47.78
C PHE A 60 -10.50 25.94 -47.97
N GLN A 61 -11.66 25.52 -48.47
CA GLN A 61 -12.86 26.37 -48.53
C GLN A 61 -13.45 26.69 -47.15
N LEU A 62 -13.35 25.77 -46.19
CA LEU A 62 -13.82 25.97 -44.82
C LEU A 62 -12.95 26.97 -44.03
N ILE A 63 -11.65 27.04 -44.33
CA ILE A 63 -10.69 27.93 -43.65
C ILE A 63 -10.60 29.31 -44.33
N SER A 64 -10.82 29.39 -45.65
CA SER A 64 -10.63 30.63 -46.42
C SER A 64 -11.89 31.47 -46.68
N GLY A 65 -13.09 30.95 -46.42
CA GLY A 65 -14.36 31.64 -46.67
C GLY A 65 -14.95 32.30 -45.42
N GLU A 66 -15.48 33.52 -45.56
CA GLU A 66 -16.17 34.31 -44.51
C GLU A 66 -17.41 33.59 -43.92
N SER A 67 -17.87 32.49 -44.55
CA SER A 67 -18.98 31.62 -44.12
C SER A 67 -18.54 30.26 -43.55
N GLY A 68 -17.24 30.03 -43.37
CA GLY A 68 -16.66 28.73 -42.97
C GLY A 68 -17.06 28.25 -41.57
N ALA A 69 -17.30 29.18 -40.63
CA ALA A 69 -17.73 28.84 -39.28
C ALA A 69 -19.15 28.24 -39.25
N ASP A 70 -20.07 28.75 -40.07
CA ASP A 70 -21.46 28.31 -40.11
C ASP A 70 -21.61 26.96 -40.85
N GLN A 71 -20.78 26.73 -41.88
CA GLN A 71 -20.70 25.42 -42.54
C GLN A 71 -20.03 24.37 -41.65
N MET A 72 -19.00 24.72 -40.88
CA MET A 72 -18.39 23.83 -39.89
C MET A 72 -19.42 23.42 -38.82
N GLN A 73 -20.22 24.38 -38.32
CA GLN A 73 -21.24 24.08 -37.33
C GLN A 73 -22.33 23.15 -37.87
N LYS A 74 -22.76 23.34 -39.13
CA LYS A 74 -23.69 22.44 -39.83
C LYS A 74 -23.11 21.05 -40.03
N TRP A 75 -21.86 20.95 -40.47
CA TRP A 75 -21.15 19.68 -40.63
C TRP A 75 -21.00 18.92 -39.29
N MET A 76 -20.59 19.60 -38.22
CA MET A 76 -20.49 19.03 -36.89
C MET A 76 -21.86 18.60 -36.33
N SER A 77 -22.92 19.36 -36.61
CA SER A 77 -24.29 18.98 -36.23
C SER A 77 -24.79 17.75 -36.99
N TYR A 78 -24.54 17.68 -38.31
CA TYR A 78 -24.88 16.53 -39.15
C TYR A 78 -24.13 15.26 -38.69
N MET A 79 -22.84 15.39 -38.40
CA MET A 79 -22.02 14.31 -37.84
C MET A 79 -22.55 13.84 -36.47
N GLY A 80 -22.87 14.79 -35.57
CA GLY A 80 -23.45 14.48 -34.26
C GLY A 80 -24.78 13.75 -34.36
N GLU A 81 -25.68 14.18 -35.25
CA GLU A 81 -26.96 13.54 -35.51
C GLU A 81 -26.79 12.13 -36.09
N TYR A 82 -25.92 11.96 -37.10
CA TYR A 82 -25.67 10.68 -37.75
C TYR A 82 -25.11 9.62 -36.77
N HIS A 83 -24.10 9.99 -35.98
CA HIS A 83 -23.49 9.11 -34.97
C HIS A 83 -24.44 8.76 -33.81
N SER A 84 -25.40 9.64 -33.50
CA SER A 84 -26.45 9.38 -32.51
C SER A 84 -27.56 8.47 -33.04
N ALA A 85 -27.94 8.62 -34.31
CA ALA A 85 -29.01 7.87 -34.95
C ALA A 85 -28.58 6.45 -35.34
N ALA A 86 -27.31 6.25 -35.68
CA ALA A 86 -26.79 4.96 -36.11
C ALA A 86 -26.38 4.05 -34.93
N ASN A 87 -27.36 3.66 -34.11
CA ASN A 87 -27.18 2.73 -33.00
C ASN A 87 -27.44 1.28 -33.44
N ILE A 88 -26.59 0.75 -34.31
CA ILE A 88 -26.66 -0.65 -34.74
C ILE A 88 -26.01 -1.53 -33.65
N ARG A 89 -26.84 -2.36 -33.02
CA ARG A 89 -26.40 -3.30 -31.98
C ARG A 89 -26.48 -4.72 -32.52
N MET A 90 -25.36 -5.44 -32.53
CA MET A 90 -25.31 -6.86 -32.87
C MET A 90 -24.75 -7.61 -31.66
N ASN A 91 -25.54 -8.51 -31.09
CA ASN A 91 -25.17 -9.33 -29.92
C ASN A 91 -24.63 -8.53 -28.71
N GLY A 92 -25.28 -7.40 -28.37
CA GLY A 92 -24.91 -6.56 -27.23
C GLY A 92 -23.70 -5.64 -27.44
N ALA A 93 -22.98 -5.77 -28.56
CA ALA A 93 -21.90 -4.86 -28.95
C ALA A 93 -22.44 -3.72 -29.85
N ARG A 94 -22.04 -2.49 -29.55
CA ARG A 94 -22.33 -1.31 -30.40
C ARG A 94 -21.34 -1.33 -31.57
N ILE A 95 -21.85 -1.49 -32.79
CA ILE A 95 -21.03 -1.35 -34.01
C ILE A 95 -21.26 0.08 -34.51
N PRO A 96 -20.25 0.97 -34.46
CA PRO A 96 -20.39 2.31 -35.01
C PRO A 96 -20.56 2.23 -36.53
N HIS A 97 -21.64 2.81 -37.05
CA HIS A 97 -21.86 2.96 -38.48
C HIS A 97 -21.17 4.24 -38.94
N LEU A 98 -20.13 4.08 -39.74
CA LEU A 98 -19.26 5.17 -40.19
C LEU A 98 -19.88 5.93 -41.36
N VAL A 99 -19.61 7.24 -41.44
CA VAL A 99 -19.92 8.05 -42.62
C VAL A 99 -18.94 7.68 -43.74
N PRO A 100 -19.34 7.70 -45.03
CA PRO A 100 -18.40 7.48 -46.14
C PRO A 100 -17.17 8.40 -46.03
N GLY A 101 -15.96 7.83 -46.00
CA GLY A 101 -14.69 8.55 -45.79
C GLY A 101 -14.13 8.47 -44.36
N GLU A 102 -14.90 7.97 -43.38
CA GLU A 102 -14.42 7.67 -42.04
C GLU A 102 -13.77 6.27 -41.97
N LYS A 103 -12.64 6.16 -41.29
CA LYS A 103 -11.94 4.90 -40.99
C LYS A 103 -11.94 4.67 -39.49
N LEU A 104 -12.40 3.50 -39.06
CA LEU A 104 -12.28 3.09 -37.67
C LEU A 104 -10.90 2.49 -37.45
N LYS A 105 -10.13 3.11 -36.56
CA LYS A 105 -8.80 2.65 -36.19
C LYS A 105 -8.83 2.15 -34.76
N PHE A 106 -8.45 0.90 -34.58
CA PHE A 106 -8.20 0.34 -33.26
C PHE A 106 -6.83 0.79 -32.79
N THR A 107 -6.78 1.80 -31.92
CA THR A 107 -5.53 2.16 -31.25
C THR A 107 -5.26 1.15 -30.14
N GLN A 108 -4.53 0.08 -30.46
CA GLN A 108 -4.03 -0.82 -29.43
C GLN A 108 -2.92 -0.10 -28.67
N SER A 109 -3.12 0.11 -27.37
CA SER A 109 -2.07 0.59 -26.48
C SER A 109 -1.09 -0.55 -26.22
N THR A 110 -0.08 -0.67 -27.08
CA THR A 110 0.83 -1.83 -27.11
C THR A 110 1.72 -1.95 -25.85
N ASN A 111 1.76 -0.94 -24.97
CA ASN A 111 2.74 -0.84 -23.89
C ASN A 111 2.16 -0.63 -22.48
N ALA A 112 0.87 -0.80 -22.24
CA ALA A 112 0.28 -0.51 -20.93
C ALA A 112 0.76 -1.41 -19.77
N ASN A 113 1.34 -2.60 -20.05
CA ASN A 113 1.65 -3.61 -19.03
C ASN A 113 3.15 -3.92 -18.83
N ASN A 114 4.05 -3.48 -19.70
CA ASN A 114 5.46 -3.90 -19.60
C ASN A 114 6.20 -3.10 -18.52
N GLY A 115 6.34 -3.70 -17.33
CA GLY A 115 7.17 -3.21 -16.24
C GLY A 115 6.43 -2.54 -15.08
N PHE A 116 5.11 -2.41 -15.14
CA PHE A 116 4.32 -1.87 -14.01
C PHE A 116 4.51 -2.70 -12.74
N THR A 117 4.39 -4.03 -12.86
CA THR A 117 4.52 -4.96 -11.73
C THR A 117 5.91 -4.95 -11.10
N ASP A 118 6.96 -4.87 -11.91
CA ASP A 118 8.35 -4.82 -11.41
C ASP A 118 8.65 -3.49 -10.72
N LEU A 119 8.14 -2.38 -11.27
CA LEU A 119 8.26 -1.07 -10.67
C LEU A 119 7.47 -0.99 -9.37
N GLU A 120 6.20 -1.42 -9.36
CA GLU A 120 5.36 -1.50 -8.15
C GLU A 120 6.03 -2.35 -7.06
N ALA A 121 6.55 -3.54 -7.41
CA ALA A 121 7.27 -4.39 -6.48
C ALA A 121 8.54 -3.71 -5.94
N SER A 122 9.27 -2.95 -6.77
CA SER A 122 10.44 -2.18 -6.32
C SER A 122 10.07 -1.08 -5.32
N MET A 123 8.95 -0.38 -5.53
CA MET A 123 8.45 0.64 -4.62
C MET A 123 8.01 0.03 -3.29
N LEU A 124 7.29 -1.10 -3.34
CA LEU A 124 6.87 -1.83 -2.15
C LEU A 124 8.06 -2.36 -1.34
N ARG A 125 9.13 -2.83 -1.99
CA ARG A 125 10.37 -3.23 -1.30
C ARG A 125 11.04 -2.06 -0.59
N PHE A 126 11.06 -0.88 -1.19
CA PHE A 126 11.59 0.33 -0.56
C PHE A 126 10.75 0.74 0.66
N ILE A 127 9.42 0.66 0.56
CA ILE A 127 8.53 0.91 1.70
C ILE A 127 8.78 -0.13 2.80
N ALA A 128 8.99 -1.40 2.42
CA ALA A 128 9.28 -2.46 3.38
C ALA A 128 10.58 -2.26 4.15
N SER A 129 11.66 -1.85 3.48
CA SER A 129 12.90 -1.50 4.17
C SER A 129 12.71 -0.32 5.13
N GLY A 130 11.87 0.67 4.78
CA GLY A 130 11.51 1.78 5.67
C GLY A 130 10.76 1.35 6.93
N PHE A 131 9.86 0.37 6.84
CA PHE A 131 9.17 -0.19 8.00
C PHE A 131 10.03 -1.14 8.85
N GLY A 132 11.16 -1.63 8.32
CA GLY A 132 11.96 -2.69 8.95
C GLY A 132 11.26 -4.06 8.93
N MET A 133 10.36 -4.25 7.95
CA MET A 133 9.65 -5.52 7.72
C MET A 133 9.98 -6.03 6.32
N SER A 134 9.76 -7.31 6.10
CA SER A 134 10.01 -7.90 4.79
C SER A 134 8.91 -7.58 3.77
N TYR A 135 9.28 -7.59 2.48
CA TYR A 135 8.34 -7.35 1.37
C TYR A 135 7.15 -8.30 1.43
N GLU A 136 7.41 -9.58 1.70
CA GLU A 136 6.36 -10.60 1.72
C GLU A 136 5.31 -10.31 2.80
N GLN A 137 5.71 -9.75 3.94
CA GLN A 137 4.78 -9.40 5.01
C GLN A 137 3.95 -8.16 4.71
N ILE A 138 4.55 -7.15 4.06
CA ILE A 138 3.85 -5.92 3.72
C ILE A 138 2.90 -6.13 2.55
N ALA A 139 3.40 -6.70 1.46
CA ALA A 139 2.62 -6.95 0.25
C ALA A 139 1.69 -8.17 0.38
N ARG A 140 1.91 -9.02 1.39
CA ARG A 140 1.26 -10.34 1.54
C ARG A 140 1.43 -11.23 0.30
N ASP A 141 2.51 -11.02 -0.43
CA ASP A 141 2.85 -11.74 -1.64
C ASP A 141 3.95 -12.77 -1.33
N TYR A 142 3.56 -14.04 -1.38
CA TYR A 142 4.46 -15.18 -1.15
C TYR A 142 4.73 -15.97 -2.45
N SER A 143 4.34 -15.43 -3.61
CA SER A 143 4.41 -16.15 -4.90
C SER A 143 5.83 -16.51 -5.32
N LYS A 144 6.84 -15.71 -4.93
CA LYS A 144 8.25 -15.87 -5.32
C LYS A 144 9.14 -16.38 -4.18
N VAL A 145 8.57 -16.95 -3.12
CA VAL A 145 9.28 -17.22 -1.86
C VAL A 145 9.30 -18.71 -1.58
N ASN A 146 10.47 -19.26 -1.26
CA ASN A 146 10.62 -20.65 -0.85
C ASN A 146 10.60 -20.77 0.68
N TYR A 147 10.52 -22.01 1.20
CA TYR A 147 10.43 -22.24 2.64
C TYR A 147 11.55 -21.55 3.45
N SER A 148 12.80 -21.67 2.98
CA SER A 148 13.96 -21.11 3.69
C SER A 148 13.97 -19.58 3.67
N SER A 149 13.64 -18.97 2.53
CA SER A 149 13.58 -17.51 2.41
C SER A 149 12.37 -16.93 3.16
N ALA A 150 11.22 -17.61 3.14
CA ALA A 150 10.06 -17.26 3.96
C ALA A 150 10.46 -17.25 5.44
N ARG A 151 11.07 -18.34 5.92
CA ARG A 151 11.49 -18.45 7.33
C ARG A 151 12.51 -17.38 7.72
N ALA A 152 13.49 -17.09 6.87
CA ALA A 152 14.44 -16.00 7.12
C ALA A 152 13.73 -14.64 7.24
N SER A 153 12.88 -14.32 6.27
CA SER A 153 12.08 -13.09 6.19
C SER A 153 11.16 -12.88 7.41
N PHE A 154 10.44 -13.93 7.82
CA PHE A 154 9.60 -13.90 9.02
C PHE A 154 10.42 -13.73 10.30
N ASN A 155 11.59 -14.35 10.40
CA ASN A 155 12.43 -14.28 11.60
C ASN A 155 13.06 -12.91 11.80
N GLU A 156 13.56 -12.31 10.73
CA GLU A 156 14.10 -10.96 10.76
C GLU A 156 13.03 -9.96 11.21
N SER A 157 11.86 -10.01 10.58
CA SER A 157 10.74 -9.14 10.92
C SER A 157 10.20 -9.38 12.34
N PHE A 158 10.19 -10.64 12.80
CA PHE A 158 9.84 -10.97 14.18
C PHE A 158 10.82 -10.35 15.18
N ARG A 159 12.14 -10.42 14.92
CA ARG A 159 13.16 -9.78 15.78
C ARG A 159 12.96 -8.27 15.86
N TYR A 160 12.73 -7.62 14.71
CA TYR A 160 12.42 -6.19 14.66
C TYR A 160 11.18 -5.85 15.51
N THR A 161 10.10 -6.61 15.34
CA THR A 161 8.84 -6.43 16.08
C THR A 161 9.01 -6.65 17.58
N MET A 162 9.80 -7.64 18.00
CA MET A 162 10.10 -7.87 19.43
C MET A 162 10.86 -6.69 20.04
N GLY A 163 11.82 -6.12 19.31
CA GLY A 163 12.55 -4.93 19.73
C GLY A 163 11.61 -3.75 19.98
N LYS A 164 10.77 -3.42 18.98
CA LYS A 164 9.75 -2.36 19.10
C LYS A 164 8.76 -2.62 20.23
N ARG A 165 8.31 -3.86 20.39
CA ARG A 165 7.40 -4.26 21.48
C ARG A 165 8.02 -4.01 22.85
N LYS A 166 9.31 -4.35 23.03
CA LYS A 166 10.01 -4.16 24.31
C LYS A 166 10.17 -2.67 24.67
N VAL A 167 10.46 -1.82 23.68
CA VAL A 167 10.73 -0.40 23.94
C VAL A 167 9.45 0.44 24.04
N ILE A 168 8.46 0.17 23.18
CA ILE A 168 7.25 0.99 23.08
C ILE A 168 6.11 0.35 23.90
N ALA A 169 5.63 -0.81 23.47
CA ALA A 169 4.42 -1.42 24.04
C ALA A 169 4.61 -1.84 25.50
N ALA A 170 5.69 -2.55 25.82
CA ALA A 170 5.98 -2.99 27.18
C ALA A 170 6.22 -1.81 28.13
N ARG A 171 6.96 -0.77 27.69
CA ARG A 171 7.18 0.43 28.50
C ARG A 171 5.87 1.18 28.77
N PHE A 172 5.03 1.35 27.74
CA PHE A 172 3.71 1.96 27.90
C PHE A 172 2.85 1.16 28.89
N ALA A 173 2.75 -0.15 28.70
CA ALA A 173 1.96 -1.03 29.56
C ALA A 173 2.48 -1.03 31.01
N SER A 174 3.80 -1.06 31.22
CA SER A 174 4.39 -0.96 32.56
C SER A 174 4.08 0.37 33.25
N LEU A 175 4.05 1.50 32.51
CA LEU A 175 3.68 2.80 33.08
C LEU A 175 2.19 2.87 33.44
N VAL A 176 1.33 2.29 32.60
CA VAL A 176 -0.11 2.18 32.90
C VAL A 176 -0.33 1.29 34.13
N PHE A 177 0.35 0.14 34.19
CA PHE A 177 0.30 -0.76 35.32
C PHE A 177 0.79 -0.10 36.62
N ALA A 178 1.87 0.69 36.56
CA ALA A 178 2.38 1.40 37.72
C ALA A 178 1.35 2.39 38.30
N ASN A 179 0.67 3.15 37.43
CA ASN A 179 -0.36 4.09 37.85
C ASN A 179 -1.59 3.37 38.41
N TRP A 180 -2.02 2.29 37.75
CA TRP A 180 -3.13 1.47 38.22
C TRP A 180 -2.83 0.83 39.59
N LEU A 181 -1.63 0.27 39.77
CA LEU A 181 -1.23 -0.38 41.02
C LEU A 181 -1.19 0.63 42.16
N GLU A 182 -0.63 1.81 41.92
CA GLU A 182 -0.62 2.91 42.88
C GLU A 182 -2.04 3.30 43.33
N GLU A 183 -2.96 3.45 42.37
CA GLU A 183 -4.36 3.77 42.66
C GLU A 183 -5.08 2.64 43.41
N ALA A 184 -4.87 1.38 43.01
CA ALA A 184 -5.47 0.22 43.65
C ALA A 184 -5.02 0.05 45.11
N LEU A 185 -3.75 0.34 45.40
CA LEU A 185 -3.21 0.38 46.76
C LEU A 185 -3.78 1.53 47.57
N HIS A 186 -3.85 2.74 46.98
CA HIS A 186 -4.37 3.92 47.66
C HIS A 186 -5.87 3.79 48.02
N ARG A 187 -6.68 3.28 47.08
CA ARG A 187 -8.11 2.98 47.28
C ARG A 187 -8.36 1.76 48.16
N ARG A 188 -7.31 1.03 48.58
CA ARG A 188 -7.37 -0.20 49.37
C ARG A 188 -8.19 -1.32 48.71
N ILE A 189 -8.23 -1.33 47.37
CA ILE A 189 -8.76 -2.47 46.60
C ILE A 189 -7.80 -3.65 46.73
N LEU A 190 -6.50 -3.36 46.74
CA LEU A 190 -5.44 -4.32 47.03
C LEU A 190 -4.81 -4.02 48.39
N VAL A 191 -4.56 -5.08 49.16
CA VAL A 191 -3.80 -4.99 50.40
C VAL A 191 -2.34 -5.25 50.09
N ALA A 192 -1.46 -4.28 50.39
CA ALA A 192 -0.03 -4.44 50.20
C ALA A 192 0.50 -5.62 51.04
N PRO A 193 1.27 -6.57 50.46
CA PRO A 193 1.96 -7.60 51.23
C PRO A 193 2.95 -6.98 52.22
N ARG A 194 3.23 -7.72 53.31
CA ARG A 194 4.26 -7.33 54.27
C ARG A 194 5.61 -7.28 53.58
N SER A 195 6.13 -6.07 53.40
CA SER A 195 7.38 -5.77 52.73
C SER A 195 8.25 -4.93 53.65
N ARG A 196 9.58 -5.08 53.52
CA ARG A 196 10.56 -4.21 54.22
C ARG A 196 10.42 -2.74 53.79
N TYR A 197 10.04 -2.50 52.53
CA TYR A 197 9.93 -1.16 51.95
C TYR A 197 8.51 -0.88 51.46
N ASN A 198 8.07 0.34 51.65
CA ASN A 198 6.77 0.80 51.16
C ASN A 198 6.77 0.96 49.63
N PHE A 199 5.59 1.08 49.02
CA PHE A 199 5.40 1.30 47.59
C PHE A 199 6.20 2.51 47.08
N TYR A 200 6.09 3.66 47.77
CA TYR A 200 6.78 4.89 47.37
C TYR A 200 8.30 4.84 47.53
N GLU A 201 8.81 4.05 48.48
CA GLU A 201 10.26 3.90 48.69
C GLU A 201 10.92 3.08 47.57
N ARG A 202 10.19 2.12 46.98
CA ARG A 202 10.70 1.23 45.94
C ARG A 202 9.70 0.97 44.81
N ARG A 203 9.15 2.04 44.23
CA ARG A 203 8.10 1.95 43.20
C ARG A 203 8.44 0.96 42.09
N GLU A 204 9.66 1.04 41.55
CA GLU A 204 10.12 0.18 40.46
C GLU A 204 10.10 -1.32 40.79
N ALA A 205 10.44 -1.68 42.03
CA ALA A 205 10.43 -3.08 42.47
C ALA A 205 8.98 -3.61 42.57
N TRP A 206 8.07 -2.78 43.07
CA TRP A 206 6.65 -3.09 43.18
C TRP A 206 5.96 -3.18 41.82
N THR A 207 6.38 -2.37 40.85
CA THR A 207 5.77 -2.30 39.52
C THR A 207 6.50 -3.16 38.47
N ARG A 208 7.50 -3.95 38.87
CA ARG A 208 8.26 -4.81 37.97
C ARG A 208 7.34 -5.89 37.42
N CYS A 209 7.07 -5.82 36.12
CA CYS A 209 6.24 -6.76 35.40
C CYS A 209 6.90 -7.12 34.06
N GLU A 210 6.57 -8.30 33.56
CA GLU A 210 6.97 -8.75 32.23
C GLU A 210 5.72 -8.96 31.38
N TRP A 211 5.74 -8.46 30.15
CA TRP A 211 4.62 -8.53 29.23
C TRP A 211 4.83 -9.65 28.23
N ILE A 212 4.07 -10.72 28.40
CA ILE A 212 4.11 -11.87 27.49
C ILE A 212 3.27 -11.53 26.26
N GLY A 213 3.91 -11.48 25.10
CA GLY A 213 3.24 -11.29 23.82
C GLY A 213 3.02 -12.60 23.07
N ALA A 214 2.39 -12.51 21.90
CA ALA A 214 2.25 -13.66 21.01
C ALA A 214 3.62 -14.27 20.68
N GLY A 215 3.67 -15.61 20.75
CA GLY A 215 4.83 -16.40 20.38
C GLY A 215 5.13 -16.34 18.89
N ARG A 216 6.31 -16.85 18.52
CA ARG A 216 6.72 -16.95 17.12
C ARG A 216 5.88 -18.01 16.41
N LEU A 217 5.42 -17.70 15.19
CA LEU A 217 4.72 -18.65 14.34
C LEU A 217 5.69 -19.71 13.82
N SER A 218 5.30 -20.99 13.87
CA SER A 218 6.01 -22.08 13.21
C SER A 218 5.49 -22.22 11.78
N ILE A 219 6.40 -22.24 10.80
CA ILE A 219 6.04 -22.34 9.37
C ILE A 219 5.92 -23.81 8.95
N ASP A 220 6.83 -24.67 9.42
CA ASP A 220 6.78 -26.12 9.25
C ASP A 220 7.24 -26.78 10.55
N GLY A 221 6.26 -27.22 11.33
CA GLY A 221 6.51 -27.82 12.64
C GLY A 221 7.40 -29.06 12.57
N LEU A 222 7.37 -29.85 11.50
CA LEU A 222 8.19 -31.06 11.40
C LEU A 222 9.67 -30.73 11.20
N LYS A 223 9.98 -29.76 10.34
CA LYS A 223 11.38 -29.32 10.15
C LYS A 223 11.93 -28.64 11.39
N GLU A 224 11.13 -27.82 12.07
CA GLU A 224 11.58 -27.14 13.29
C GLU A 224 11.77 -28.12 14.46
N VAL A 225 10.90 -29.12 14.61
CA VAL A 225 11.05 -30.18 15.62
C VAL A 225 12.27 -31.04 15.32
N LYS A 226 12.50 -31.44 14.06
CA LYS A 226 13.71 -32.18 13.68
C LYS A 226 14.98 -31.38 13.97
N GLU A 227 14.99 -30.08 13.66
CA GLU A 227 16.09 -29.18 13.99
C GLU A 227 16.33 -29.09 15.51
N ALA A 228 15.26 -29.06 16.31
CA ALA A 228 15.36 -29.05 17.77
C ALA A 228 15.90 -30.36 18.34
N ILE A 229 15.45 -31.51 17.82
CA ILE A 229 15.97 -32.83 18.19
C ILE A 229 17.45 -32.92 17.86
N LEU A 230 17.84 -32.54 16.62
CA LEU A 230 19.23 -32.51 16.19
C LEU A 230 20.10 -31.61 17.09
N ARG A 231 19.60 -30.43 17.53
CA ARG A 231 20.33 -29.61 18.50
C ARG A 231 20.54 -30.34 19.83
N ILE A 232 19.49 -30.93 20.38
CA ILE A 232 19.57 -31.66 21.66
C ILE A 232 20.54 -32.84 21.56
N GLU A 233 20.53 -33.57 20.45
CA GLU A 233 21.44 -34.68 20.19
C GLU A 233 22.89 -34.23 19.97
N SER A 234 23.09 -33.01 19.45
CA SER A 234 24.43 -32.46 19.16
C SER A 234 25.10 -31.77 20.36
N GLY A 235 24.41 -31.62 21.49
CA GLY A 235 24.90 -30.96 22.71
C GLY A 235 24.72 -29.45 22.71
#